data_AF-A0A143HEA6-F1
#
_entry.id   AF-A0A143HEA6-F1
#
_cell.length_a   1.000
_cell.length_b   1.000
_cell.length_c   1.000
_cell.angle_alpha   90.00
_cell.angle_beta   90.00
_cell.angle_gamma   90.00
#
_symmetry.space_group_name_H-M   'P 1'
#
loop_
_entity.id
_entity.type
_entity.pdbx_description
1 polymer ?
#
loop_
_entity_poly.entity_id
_entity_poly.type
_entity_poly.pdbx_seq_one_letter_code
_entity_poly.pdbx_strand_id
1 'polypeptide(L)'
;MKNFRTLDQAKKDLIVIKQYIDLVESYEPITNTQQIIHTYALLGSIQKTAELMSEIGNIISTEEVTTHITSRPAPDDLLHKLIKSLYRKRARKTR
;
A
#
# COMPACT_ATOMS: atom_id res chain seq x y z
N MET A 1 -22.22 -8.90 10.77
CA MET A 1 -23.20 -7.98 10.14
C MET A 1 -22.45 -7.04 9.22
N LYS A 2 -22.89 -6.84 7.97
CA LYS A 2 -22.39 -5.70 7.18
C LYS A 2 -22.82 -4.43 7.93
N ASN A 3 -21.85 -3.63 8.39
CA ASN A 3 -22.12 -2.42 9.16
C ASN A 3 -23.11 -1.54 8.36
N PHE A 4 -24.25 -1.20 8.97
CA PHE A 4 -25.18 -0.22 8.41
C PHE A 4 -24.43 1.11 8.23
N ARG A 5 -24.37 1.63 7.00
CA ARG A 5 -23.69 2.90 6.69
C ARG A 5 -24.72 4.00 6.48
N THR A 6 -24.49 5.15 7.11
CA THR A 6 -25.25 6.37 6.82
C THR A 6 -24.78 7.01 5.52
N LEU A 7 -25.61 7.86 4.91
CA LEU A 7 -25.24 8.61 3.71
C LEU A 7 -23.97 9.45 3.93
N ASP A 8 -23.85 10.09 5.08
CA ASP A 8 -22.68 10.90 5.43
C ASP A 8 -21.41 10.06 5.57
N GLN A 9 -21.52 8.86 6.17
CA GLN A 9 -20.40 7.94 6.25
C GLN A 9 -19.98 7.46 4.86
N ALA A 10 -20.94 7.14 3.99
CA ALA A 10 -20.66 6.72 2.61
C ALA A 10 -19.95 7.83 1.80
N LYS A 11 -20.37 9.09 1.94
CA LYS A 11 -19.70 10.24 1.30
C LYS A 11 -18.27 10.43 1.80
N LYS A 12 -18.02 10.27 3.11
CA LYS A 12 -16.66 10.32 3.69
C LYS A 12 -15.79 9.19 3.19
N ASP A 13 -16.32 7.97 3.15
CA ASP A 13 -15.60 6.80 2.64
C ASP A 13 -15.22 7.00 1.16
N LEU A 14 -16.11 7.59 0.35
CA LEU A 14 -15.85 7.89 -1.05
C LEU A 14 -14.67 8.86 -1.22
N ILE A 15 -14.62 9.93 -0.42
CA ILE A 15 -13.50 10.89 -0.44
C ILE A 15 -12.18 10.19 -0.14
N VAL A 16 -12.14 9.35 0.89
CA VAL A 16 -10.92 8.62 1.29
C VAL A 16 -10.49 7.65 0.20
N ILE A 17 -11.44 6.93 -0.42
CA ILE A 17 -11.14 6.01 -1.52
C ILE A 17 -10.61 6.78 -2.73
N LYS A 18 -11.24 7.91 -3.08
CA LYS A 18 -10.78 8.75 -4.20
C LYS A 18 -9.36 9.26 -3.96
N GLN A 19 -9.07 9.78 -2.77
CA GLN A 19 -7.72 10.21 -2.39
C GLN A 19 -6.69 9.08 -2.50
N TYR A 20 -7.06 7.86 -2.13
CA TYR A 20 -6.18 6.70 -2.29
C TYR A 20 -5.92 6.39 -3.77
N ILE A 21 -6.97 6.38 -4.60
CA ILE A 21 -6.87 6.13 -6.05
C ILE A 21 -5.96 7.18 -6.70
N ASP A 22 -6.27 8.46 -6.49
CA ASP A 22 -5.51 9.59 -7.06
C ASP A 22 -4.02 9.46 -6.69
N LEU A 23 -3.74 9.05 -5.45
CA LEU A 23 -2.39 8.93 -4.92
C LEU A 23 -1.64 7.68 -5.42
N VAL A 24 -2.33 6.62 -5.83
CA VAL A 24 -1.72 5.43 -6.47
C VAL A 24 -1.50 5.67 -7.96
N GLU A 25 -2.45 6.32 -8.64
CA GLU A 25 -2.39 6.58 -10.08
C GLU A 25 -1.36 7.66 -10.45
N SER A 26 -1.20 8.69 -9.61
CA SER A 26 -0.20 9.75 -9.80
C SER A 26 1.19 9.41 -9.26
N TYR A 27 1.37 8.22 -8.67
CA TYR A 27 2.62 7.86 -8.04
C TYR A 27 3.68 7.44 -9.06
N GLU A 28 4.76 8.22 -9.13
CA GLU A 28 5.92 7.94 -9.97
C GLU A 28 7.08 7.41 -9.11
N PRO A 29 7.30 6.09 -9.05
CA PRO A 29 8.38 5.50 -8.27
C PRO A 29 9.75 5.82 -8.89
N ILE A 30 10.64 6.42 -8.10
CA ILE A 30 12.02 6.73 -8.52
C ILE A 30 13.02 5.72 -7.95
N THR A 31 12.72 5.19 -6.76
CA THR A 31 13.59 4.23 -6.06
C THR A 31 12.99 2.84 -6.03
N ASN A 32 13.83 1.81 -5.88
CA ASN A 32 13.36 0.42 -5.72
C ASN A 32 12.37 0.27 -4.56
N THR A 33 12.58 0.98 -3.45
CA THR A 33 11.62 0.95 -2.32
C THR A 33 10.26 1.49 -2.77
N GLN A 34 10.24 2.61 -3.48
CA GLN A 34 9.00 3.20 -3.99
C GLN A 34 8.31 2.29 -5.00
N GLN A 35 9.08 1.62 -5.87
CA GLN A 35 8.55 0.62 -6.80
C GLN A 35 7.84 -0.51 -6.06
N ILE A 36 8.46 -1.08 -5.02
CA ILE A 36 7.87 -2.13 -4.20
C ILE A 36 6.58 -1.65 -3.54
N ILE A 37 6.57 -0.43 -3.00
CA ILE A 37 5.38 0.18 -2.37
C ILE A 37 4.25 0.34 -3.38
N HIS A 38 4.55 0.85 -4.58
CA HIS A 38 3.57 1.05 -5.65
C HIS A 38 2.98 -0.27 -6.12
N THR A 39 3.84 -1.25 -6.43
CA THR A 39 3.41 -2.60 -6.80
C THR A 39 2.57 -3.24 -5.70
N TYR A 40 2.92 -3.06 -4.43
CA TYR A 40 2.10 -3.54 -3.33
C TYR A 40 0.74 -2.83 -3.25
N ALA A 41 0.69 -1.53 -3.49
CA ALA A 41 -0.56 -0.76 -3.52
C ALA A 41 -1.51 -1.23 -4.64
N LEU A 42 -0.97 -1.68 -5.78
CA LEU A 42 -1.73 -2.23 -6.89
C LEU A 42 -2.22 -3.67 -6.64
N LEU A 43 -1.35 -4.53 -6.09
CA LEU A 43 -1.64 -5.98 -5.98
C LEU A 43 -2.28 -6.38 -4.64
N GLY A 44 -2.02 -5.63 -3.56
CA GLY A 44 -2.51 -5.91 -2.21
C GLY A 44 -1.96 -7.18 -1.54
N SER A 45 -0.94 -7.82 -2.13
CA SER A 45 -0.35 -9.09 -1.68
C SER A 45 1.17 -9.05 -1.68
N ILE A 46 1.79 -9.36 -0.54
CA ILE A 46 3.26 -9.41 -0.40
C ILE A 46 3.86 -10.45 -1.37
N GLN A 47 3.22 -11.62 -1.46
CA GLN A 47 3.66 -12.72 -2.30
C GLN A 47 3.71 -12.31 -3.78
N LYS A 48 2.61 -11.73 -4.28
CA LYS A 48 2.51 -11.29 -5.67
C LYS A 48 3.46 -10.12 -5.98
N THR A 49 3.68 -9.24 -5.00
CA THR A 49 4.67 -8.17 -5.13
C THR A 49 6.08 -8.73 -5.30
N ALA A 50 6.48 -9.70 -4.47
CA ALA A 50 7.79 -10.34 -4.58
C ALA A 50 7.97 -11.07 -5.93
N GLU A 51 6.94 -11.79 -6.37
CA GLU A 51 6.90 -12.47 -7.68
C GLU A 51 7.08 -11.48 -8.83
N LEU A 52 6.25 -10.43 -8.90
CA LEU A 52 6.33 -9.43 -9.98
C LEU A 52 7.67 -8.68 -9.96
N MET A 53 8.18 -8.32 -8.78
CA MET A 53 9.48 -7.65 -8.68
C MET A 53 10.61 -8.57 -9.18
N SER A 54 10.53 -9.86 -8.88
CA SER A 54 11.50 -10.86 -9.35
C SER A 54 11.44 -11.06 -10.87
N GLU A 55 10.23 -11.04 -11.46
CA GLU A 55 10.05 -11.08 -12.92
C GLU A 55 10.68 -9.87 -13.64
N ILE A 56 10.67 -8.70 -13.00
CA ILE A 56 11.28 -7.46 -13.52
C ILE A 56 12.80 -7.44 -13.30
N GLY A 57 13.37 -8.51 -12.72
CA GLY A 57 14.82 -8.67 -12.50
C GLY A 57 15.30 -8.23 -11.12
N ASN A 58 14.41 -7.78 -10.25
CA ASN A 58 14.71 -7.48 -8.86
C ASN A 58 14.36 -8.71 -8.01
N ILE A 59 15.30 -9.66 -7.89
CA ILE A 59 15.13 -10.84 -7.04
C ILE A 59 14.94 -10.35 -5.60
N ILE A 60 13.70 -10.41 -5.12
CA ILE A 60 13.29 -9.89 -3.82
C ILE A 60 12.42 -10.94 -3.13
N SER A 61 12.74 -11.22 -1.88
CA SER A 61 11.97 -12.10 -1.00
C SER A 61 10.75 -11.40 -0.39
N THR A 62 9.78 -12.18 0.07
CA THR A 62 8.59 -11.67 0.76
C THR A 62 8.92 -10.94 2.07
N GLU A 63 10.01 -11.34 2.73
CA GLU A 63 10.55 -10.71 3.94
C GLU A 63 11.11 -9.32 3.64
N GLU A 64 11.84 -9.16 2.53
CA GLU A 64 12.34 -7.87 2.07
C GLU A 64 11.19 -6.93 1.69
N VAL A 65 10.17 -7.41 0.97
CA VAL A 65 8.96 -6.61 0.67
C VAL A 65 8.34 -6.08 1.96
N THR A 66 8.21 -6.93 2.99
CA THR A 66 7.67 -6.52 4.30
C THR A 66 8.57 -5.50 5.00
N THR A 67 9.87 -5.66 4.89
CA THR A 67 10.87 -4.72 5.42
C THR A 67 10.74 -3.36 4.75
N HIS A 68 10.63 -3.32 3.41
CA HIS A 68 10.42 -2.08 2.67
C HIS A 68 9.10 -1.40 3.04
N ILE A 69 7.99 -2.15 3.14
CA ILE A 69 6.69 -1.61 3.58
C ILE A 69 6.76 -1.00 4.98
N THR A 70 7.49 -1.63 5.91
CA THR A 70 7.54 -1.20 7.31
C THR A 70 8.66 -0.20 7.63
N SER A 71 9.59 0.02 6.69
CA SER A 71 10.71 0.96 6.80
C SER A 71 10.25 2.42 6.99
N ARG A 72 11.19 3.33 7.28
CA ARG A 72 10.88 4.75 7.49
C ARG A 72 10.62 5.41 6.13
N PRO A 73 9.39 5.89 5.85
CA PRO A 73 9.10 6.59 4.61
C PRO A 73 9.83 7.94 4.56
N ALA A 74 10.15 8.39 3.35
CA ALA A 74 10.65 9.74 3.13
C ALA A 74 9.58 10.78 3.55
N PRO A 75 9.99 12.01 3.88
CA PRO A 75 9.06 13.08 4.27
C PRO A 75 7.98 13.34 3.22
N ASP A 76 8.30 13.23 1.94
CA ASP A 76 7.38 13.56 0.84
C ASP A 76 6.68 12.31 0.25
N ASP A 77 7.03 11.12 0.73
CA ASP A 77 6.44 9.86 0.25
C ASP A 77 5.11 9.57 0.97
N LEU A 78 4.05 10.17 0.44
CA LEU A 78 2.71 10.05 0.99
C LEU A 78 2.13 8.64 0.81
N LEU A 79 2.45 7.94 -0.28
CA LEU A 79 1.95 6.58 -0.54
C LEU A 79 2.55 5.59 0.44
N HIS A 80 3.87 5.64 0.66
CA HIS A 80 4.53 4.77 1.60
C HIS A 80 4.01 4.97 3.03
N LYS A 81 3.79 6.21 3.46
CA LYS A 81 3.14 6.51 4.76
C LYS A 81 1.77 5.86 4.87
N LEU A 82 0.95 6.00 3.82
CA LEU A 82 -0.42 5.48 3.80
C LEU A 82 -0.43 3.94 3.83
N ILE A 83 0.33 3.30 2.94
CA ILE A 83 0.47 1.85 2.84
C ILE A 83 0.99 1.26 4.13
N LYS A 84 2.03 1.84 4.73
CA LYS A 84 2.55 1.40 6.03
C LYS A 84 1.50 1.46 7.13
N SER A 85 0.69 2.52 7.16
CA SER A 85 -0.41 2.66 8.12
C SER A 85 -1.48 1.59 7.93
N LEU A 86 -1.92 1.38 6.69
CA LEU A 86 -2.92 0.37 6.33
C LEU A 86 -2.42 -1.06 6.62
N TYR A 87 -1.17 -1.36 6.29
CA TYR A 87 -0.52 -2.62 6.59
C TYR A 87 -0.52 -2.91 8.09
N ARG A 88 -0.11 -1.93 8.91
CA ARG A 88 -0.12 -2.05 10.38
C ARG A 88 -1.53 -2.23 10.94
N LYS A 89 -2.52 -1.51 10.41
CA LYS A 89 -3.93 -1.67 10.81
C LYS A 89 -4.43 -3.09 10.51
N ARG A 90 -4.09 -3.63 9.34
CA ARG A 90 -4.43 -5.02 8.96
C ARG A 90 -3.75 -6.02 9.89
N ALA A 91 -2.44 -5.89 10.13
CA ALA A 91 -1.68 -6.79 11.00
C ALA A 91 -2.20 -6.81 12.45
N ARG A 92 -2.63 -5.65 12.97
CA ARG A 92 -3.24 -5.56 14.32
C ARG A 92 -4.57 -6.29 14.44
N LYS A 93 -5.37 -6.33 13.35
CA LYS A 93 -6.68 -7.00 13.35
C LYS A 93 -6.56 -8.53 13.32
N THR A 94 -5.41 -9.05 12.89
CA THR A 94 -5.12 -10.49 12.81
C THR A 94 -4.58 -11.05 14.13
N ARG A 95 -4.11 -10.20 15.05
CA ARG A 95 -3.77 -10.57 16.44
C ARG A 95 -5.02 -10.56 17.31
#